data_AF-A0A0C9T1N9-F1
#
_entry.id   AF-A0A0C9T1N9-F1
#
_cell.length_a   1.000
_cell.length_b   1.000
_cell.length_c   1.000
_cell.angle_alpha   90.00
_cell.angle_beta   90.00
_cell.angle_gamma   90.00
#
_symmetry.space_group_name_H-M   'P 1'
#
loop_
_entity.id
_entity.type
_entity.pdbx_description
1 polymer ?
#
loop_
_entity_poly.entity_id
_entity_poly.type
_entity_poly.pdbx_seq_one_letter_code
_entity_poly.pdbx_strand_id
1 'polypeptide(L)' 'MRCARNDMQSLINTLYSELLDPARNAPLPDGYFLDRTILSAKNTDVNEINTSILSSFTGEKVVYTSADSV' A
#
# COMPACT_ATOMS: atom_id res chain seq x y z
N MET A 1 11.92 -7.09 -11.02
CA MET A 1 10.73 -7.33 -10.17
C MET A 1 9.76 -8.23 -10.94
N ARG A 2 9.23 -9.30 -10.34
CA ARG A 2 8.28 -10.21 -11.01
C ARG A 2 7.12 -10.50 -10.07
N CYS A 3 5.90 -10.25 -10.53
CA CYS A 3 4.69 -10.65 -9.81
C CYS A 3 4.44 -12.14 -10.03
N ALA A 4 3.97 -12.85 -9.00
CA ALA A 4 3.64 -14.28 -9.10
C ALA A 4 2.43 -14.54 -10.01
N ARG A 5 1.47 -13.60 -10.04
CA ARG A 5 0.30 -13.61 -10.91
C ARG A 5 0.05 -12.20 -11.45
N ASN A 6 -0.76 -12.11 -12.51
CA ASN A 6 -1.20 -10.84 -13.08
C ASN A 6 -2.44 -10.31 -12.34
N ASP A 7 -2.28 -10.02 -11.05
CA ASP A 7 -3.34 -9.47 -10.20
C ASP A 7 -2.78 -8.42 -9.22
N MET A 8 -3.69 -7.59 -8.69
CA MET A 8 -3.32 -6.49 -7.80
C MET A 8 -2.65 -6.96 -6.51
N GLN A 9 -3.11 -8.07 -5.93
CA GLN A 9 -2.52 -8.59 -4.70
C GLN A 9 -1.07 -9.02 -4.92
N SER A 10 -0.77 -9.62 -6.06
CA SER A 10 0.58 -10.04 -6.44
C SER A 10 1.48 -8.83 -6.63
N LEU A 11 0.98 -7.73 -7.20
CA LEU A 11 1.72 -6.48 -7.31
C LEU A 11 2.03 -5.88 -5.93
N ILE A 12 1.02 -5.78 -5.05
CA ILE A 12 1.16 -5.27 -3.68
C ILE A 12 2.18 -6.09 -2.90
N ASN A 13 2.04 -7.43 -2.93
CA ASN A 13 2.97 -8.33 -2.24
C ASN A 13 4.40 -8.20 -2.79
N THR A 14 4.57 -7.92 -4.08
CA THR A 14 5.89 -7.79 -4.69
C THR A 14 6.53 -6.44 -4.36
N LEU A 15 5.76 -5.34 -4.32
CA LEU A 15 6.28 -4.01 -3.99
C LEU A 15 6.52 -3.83 -2.51
N TYR A 16 5.63 -4.35 -1.66
CA TYR A 16 5.61 -4.06 -0.24
C TYR A 16 5.95 -5.28 0.63
N SER A 17 6.60 -6.32 0.08
CA SER A 17 6.97 -7.53 0.82
C SER A 17 7.69 -7.24 2.13
N GLU A 18 8.64 -6.30 2.13
CA GLU A 18 9.40 -5.91 3.32
C GLU A 18 8.55 -5.23 4.39
N LEU A 19 7.54 -4.46 3.95
CA LEU A 19 6.62 -3.76 4.86
C LEU A 19 5.54 -4.70 5.40
N LEU A 20 5.18 -5.73 4.63
CA LEU A 20 4.18 -6.73 4.99
C LEU A 20 4.76 -7.94 5.74
N ASP A 21 6.09 -8.00 5.91
CA ASP A 21 6.76 -9.08 6.65
C ASP A 21 6.52 -8.92 8.16
N PRO A 22 5.74 -9.81 8.80
CA PRO A 22 5.44 -9.72 10.23
C PRO A 22 6.65 -9.99 11.11
N ALA A 23 7.72 -10.60 10.57
CA ALA A 23 8.96 -10.86 11.31
C ALA A 23 9.93 -9.67 11.26
N ARG A 24 9.61 -8.62 10.48
CA ARG A 24 10.48 -7.46 10.36
C ARG A 24 10.41 -6.59 11.61
N ASN A 25 11.54 -6.44 12.29
CA ASN A 25 11.69 -5.62 13.50
C ASN A 25 12.52 -4.34 13.28
N ALA A 26 12.94 -4.06 12.05
CA ALA A 26 13.75 -2.89 11.70
C ALA A 26 12.92 -1.83 10.95
N PRO A 27 13.14 -0.52 11.21
CA PRO A 27 12.55 0.55 10.43
C PRO A 27 12.84 0.37 8.92
N LEU A 28 11.94 0.88 8.09
CA LEU A 28 12.18 0.97 6.65
C LEU A 28 13.16 2.12 6.37
N PRO A 29 13.99 2.01 5.32
CA PRO A 29 14.91 3.08 4.96
C PRO A 29 14.15 4.35 4.55
N ASP A 30 14.81 5.50 4.73
CA ASP A 30 14.29 6.77 4.23
C ASP A 30 13.98 6.66 2.74
N GLY A 31 12.83 7.21 2.33
CA GLY A 31 12.40 7.16 0.94
C GLY A 31 11.92 5.79 0.46
N TYR A 32 11.65 4.82 1.33
CA TYR A 32 11.16 3.48 0.97
C TYR A 32 10.03 3.48 -0.07
N PHE A 33 9.12 4.47 -0.02
CA PHE A 33 7.99 4.58 -0.93
C PHE A 33 8.31 5.25 -2.28
N LEU A 34 9.42 5.99 -2.40
CA LEU A 34 9.75 6.79 -3.60
C LEU A 34 9.79 5.92 -4.86
N ASP A 35 10.44 4.76 -4.78
CA ASP A 35 10.62 3.85 -5.92
C ASP A 35 9.52 2.78 -6.03
N ARG A 36 8.45 2.88 -5.22
CA ARG A 36 7.41 1.84 -5.07
C ARG A 36 6.00 2.37 -5.32
N THR A 37 5.89 3.50 -6.02
CA THR A 37 4.58 4.10 -6.33
C THR A 37 3.89 3.33 -7.46
N ILE A 38 2.62 2.96 -7.23
CA ILE A 38 1.75 2.42 -8.28
C ILE A 38 0.99 3.59 -8.91
N LEU A 39 1.14 3.78 -10.22
CA LEU A 39 0.44 4.82 -10.97
C LEU A 39 -0.79 4.24 -11.67
N SER A 40 -1.90 4.97 -11.60
CA SER A 40 -3.12 4.65 -12.35
C SER A 40 -3.73 5.91 -12.98
N ALA A 41 -4.48 5.73 -14.06
CA ALA A 41 -5.04 6.83 -14.85
C ALA A 41 -6.29 7.47 -14.21
N LYS A 42 -7.02 6.73 -13.37
CA LYS A 42 -8.28 7.20 -12.76
C LYS A 42 -8.17 7.24 -11.24
N ASN A 43 -8.74 8.28 -10.64
CA ASN A 43 -8.80 8.42 -9.19
C ASN A 43 -9.63 7.32 -8.51
N THR A 44 -10.63 6.75 -9.19
CA THR A 44 -11.37 5.58 -8.69
C THR A 44 -10.44 4.41 -8.47
N ASP A 45 -9.59 4.13 -9.46
CA ASP A 45 -8.65 3.02 -9.44
C ASP A 45 -7.54 3.31 -8.40
N VAL A 46 -7.06 4.56 -8.32
CA VAL A 46 -6.14 4.98 -7.25
C VAL A 46 -6.74 4.73 -5.86
N ASN A 47 -8.01 5.07 -5.66
CA ASN A 47 -8.70 4.87 -4.39
C ASN A 47 -8.85 3.37 -4.05
N GLU A 48 -9.23 2.54 -5.02
CA GLU A 48 -9.33 1.09 -4.85
C GLU A 48 -7.97 0.47 -4.50
N ILE A 49 -6.92 0.83 -5.25
CA ILE A 49 -5.54 0.37 -5.02
C ILE A 49 -5.08 0.76 -3.61
N ASN A 50 -5.22 2.02 -3.23
CA ASN A 50 -4.81 2.50 -1.91
C ASN A 50 -5.60 1.81 -0.80
N THR A 51 -6.90 1.56 -0.99
CA THR A 51 -7.72 0.81 -0.04
C THR A 51 -7.22 -0.61 0.13
N SER A 52 -6.88 -1.31 -0.96
CA SER A 52 -6.33 -2.67 -0.93
C SER A 52 -4.95 -2.75 -0.27
N ILE A 53 -4.09 -1.76 -0.51
CA ILE A 53 -2.79 -1.66 0.16
C ILE A 53 -2.99 -1.48 1.66
N LEU A 54 -3.84 -0.53 2.07
CA LEU A 54 -4.12 -0.26 3.48
C LEU A 54 -4.71 -1.48 4.20
N SER A 55 -5.60 -2.24 3.56
CA SER A 55 -6.17 -3.46 4.14
C SER A 55 -5.17 -4.62 4.28
N SER A 56 -4.02 -4.54 3.60
CA SER A 56 -2.98 -5.58 3.69
C SER A 56 -2.10 -5.42 4.94
N PHE A 57 -2.10 -4.26 5.60
CA PHE A 57 -1.30 -4.03 6.81
C PHE A 57 -1.92 -4.68 8.05
N THR A 58 -1.08 -5.31 8.88
CA THR A 58 -1.48 -6.02 10.11
C THR A 58 -1.56 -5.11 11.35
N GLY A 59 -1.74 -3.80 11.17
CA GLY A 59 -1.73 -2.80 12.23
C GLY A 59 -3.11 -2.22 12.56
N GLU A 60 -3.14 -1.24 13.47
CA GLU A 60 -4.36 -0.49 13.79
C GLU A 60 -4.70 0.49 12.68
N LYS A 61 -5.98 0.50 12.25
CA LYS A 61 -6.50 1.47 11.30
C LYS A 61 -7.01 2.70 12.03
N VAL A 62 -6.42 3.85 11.73
CA VAL A 62 -6.92 5.16 12.17
C VAL A 62 -7.58 5.88 10.99
N VAL A 63 -8.76 6.46 11.20
CA VAL A 63 -9.50 7.21 10.19
C VAL A 63 -9.62 8.66 10.64
N TYR A 64 -9.21 9.59 9.77
CA TYR A 64 -9.31 11.02 9.99
C TYR A 64 -10.40 11.57 9.08
N THR A 65 -11.46 12.13 9.68
CA THR A 65 -12.56 12.76 8.94
C THR A 65 -12.22 14.22 8.67
N SER A 66 -12.62 14.73 7.49
CA SER A 66 -12.47 16.17 7.17
C SER A 66 -13.18 17.04 8.21
N ALA A 67 -12.63 18.23 8.45
CA ALA A 67 -13.23 19.25 9.30
C ALA A 67 -14.37 20.01 8.60
N ASP A 68 -14.48 19.89 7.27
CA ASP A 68 -15.57 20.49 6.52
C ASP A 68 -16.90 19.78 6.85
N SER A 69 -17.84 20.51 7.43
CA SER A 69 -19.23 20.07 7.57
C SER A 69 -19.99 20.39 6.28
N VAL A 70 -20.79 19.44 5.80
CA VAL A 70 -21.70 19.62 4.64
C VAL A 70 -22.90 20.46 5.03
#